data_AF-A0A7Y7U3V1-F1
#
_entry.id   AF-A0A7Y7U3V1-F1
#
_cell.length_a   1.000
_cell.length_b   1.000
_cell.length_c   1.000
_cell.angle_alpha   90.00
_cell.angle_beta   90.00
_cell.angle_gamma   90.00
#
_symmetry.space_group_name_H-M   'P 1'
#
loop_
_entity.id
_entity.type
_entity.pdbx_description
1 polymer ?
#
loop_
_entity_poly.entity_id
_entity_poly.type
_entity_poly.pdbx_seq_one_letter_code
_entity_poly.pdbx_strand_id
1 'polypeptide(L)'
;MKYYLGGYYLMQIQPIEFGSEKNQRVLTCSTCINNSLFDSWSFSWATTFKRDLKKVKQDYLIDEEAINSIRLWVDSNFDGEPKNVGWPNVFSTIQAAKTYHKVYFSHLRDIKLFALYFNESEATALIEEFKPTFENQGLIGLVDTLQNRIVEDQSINQQIVGYDLIGVEIGGDFHTFHCHTNEVDLITMFKLEMNEYGLFEENENLSNALNYMNDEDNGFEPVPWFLVKVKALCELA
;
A
#
# COMPACT_ATOMS: atom_id res chain seq x y z
N MET A 1 -15.99 -6.87 14.16
CA MET A 1 -15.17 -7.73 13.27
C MET A 1 -13.70 -7.54 13.63
N LYS A 2 -12.89 -8.60 13.65
CA LYS A 2 -11.44 -8.46 13.89
C LYS A 2 -10.75 -8.02 12.60
N TYR A 3 -9.80 -7.11 12.73
CA TYR A 3 -8.97 -6.63 11.64
C TYR A 3 -7.50 -6.94 11.94
N TYR A 4 -6.75 -7.27 10.90
CA TYR A 4 -5.36 -7.69 10.94
C TYR A 4 -4.50 -6.74 10.11
N LEU A 5 -3.35 -6.36 10.65
CA LEU A 5 -2.40 -5.48 9.97
C LEU A 5 -1.81 -6.17 8.74
N GLY A 6 -1.96 -5.56 7.57
CA GLY A 6 -1.24 -5.92 6.35
C GLY A 6 0.12 -5.23 6.22
N GLY A 7 0.31 -4.12 6.91
CA GLY A 7 1.58 -3.42 7.00
C GLY A 7 1.41 -1.92 6.92
N TYR A 8 2.54 -1.22 6.97
CA TYR A 8 2.59 0.23 6.91
C TYR A 8 3.24 0.72 5.61
N TYR A 9 2.66 1.76 5.03
CA TYR A 9 3.04 2.30 3.72
C TYR A 9 3.37 3.78 3.84
N LEU A 10 4.60 4.14 3.45
CA LEU A 10 5.10 5.51 3.55
C LEU A 10 4.95 6.22 2.20
N MET A 11 3.87 6.99 2.08
CA MET A 11 3.43 7.57 0.82
C MET A 11 3.65 9.07 0.80
N GLN A 12 4.15 9.59 -0.32
CA GLN A 12 4.08 10.99 -0.69
C GLN A 12 2.81 11.22 -1.52
N ILE A 13 1.89 12.03 -0.99
CA ILE A 13 0.58 12.27 -1.60
C ILE A 13 0.74 13.17 -2.83
N GLN A 14 0.23 12.69 -3.96
CA GLN A 14 0.26 13.39 -5.24
C GLN A 14 -1.15 13.76 -5.70
N PRO A 15 -1.29 14.83 -6.52
CA PRO A 15 -2.52 15.04 -7.27
C PRO A 15 -2.64 13.96 -8.37
N ILE A 16 -3.84 13.44 -8.58
CA ILE A 16 -4.14 12.54 -9.70
C ILE A 16 -3.86 13.25 -11.03
N GLU A 17 -3.13 12.60 -11.95
CA GLU A 17 -2.73 13.21 -13.23
C GLU A 17 -3.69 12.92 -14.39
N PHE A 18 -4.63 11.99 -14.21
CA PHE A 18 -5.52 11.44 -15.24
C PHE A 18 -6.99 11.37 -14.78
N GLY A 19 -7.89 10.89 -15.65
CA GLY A 19 -9.29 10.62 -15.30
C GLY A 19 -10.16 11.84 -14.99
N SER A 20 -11.39 11.56 -14.53
CA SER A 20 -12.36 12.54 -14.01
C SER A 20 -11.87 13.25 -12.76
N GLU A 21 -11.05 12.56 -11.97
CA GLU A 21 -10.55 13.04 -10.67
C GLU A 21 -9.24 13.82 -10.76
N LYS A 22 -8.84 14.27 -11.95
CA LYS A 22 -7.58 15.00 -12.15
C LYS A 22 -7.44 16.19 -11.19
N ASN A 23 -6.26 16.29 -10.58
CA ASN A 23 -5.86 17.25 -9.53
C ASN A 23 -6.44 16.99 -8.14
N GLN A 24 -7.29 15.98 -7.95
CA GLN A 24 -7.71 15.57 -6.62
C GLN A 24 -6.57 14.83 -5.91
N ARG A 25 -6.58 14.84 -4.57
CA ARG A 25 -5.62 14.14 -3.73
C ARG A 25 -6.36 13.06 -2.95
N VAL A 26 -6.04 11.80 -3.24
CA VAL A 26 -6.67 10.64 -2.61
C VAL A 26 -5.68 9.99 -1.65
N LEU A 27 -6.15 9.63 -0.46
CA LEU A 27 -5.31 9.02 0.59
C LEU A 27 -5.26 7.49 0.51
N THR A 28 -5.03 6.96 -0.68
CA THR A 28 -4.78 5.53 -0.94
C THR A 28 -3.29 5.18 -0.79
N CYS A 29 -3.00 3.91 -0.52
CA CYS A 29 -1.64 3.36 -0.51
C CYS A 29 -1.14 2.92 -1.90
N SER A 30 -1.96 3.00 -2.95
CA SER A 30 -1.56 2.56 -4.29
C SER A 30 -0.51 3.47 -4.92
N THR A 31 0.52 2.85 -5.51
CA THR A 31 1.59 3.53 -6.25
C THR A 31 1.16 4.03 -7.63
N CYS A 32 -0.04 3.68 -8.09
CA CYS A 32 -0.65 4.23 -9.31
C CYS A 32 -1.06 5.70 -9.13
N ILE A 33 -1.36 6.10 -7.90
CA ILE A 33 -1.83 7.46 -7.56
C ILE A 33 -0.79 8.24 -6.77
N ASN A 34 -0.20 7.61 -5.74
CA ASN A 34 0.75 8.25 -4.83
C ASN A 34 2.16 7.68 -5.02
N ASN A 35 3.18 8.40 -4.56
CA ASN A 35 4.55 7.88 -4.64
C ASN A 35 4.92 7.14 -3.35
N SER A 36 5.38 5.90 -3.44
CA SER A 36 5.96 5.22 -2.27
C SER A 36 7.42 5.63 -2.07
N LEU A 37 7.77 6.07 -0.85
CA LEU A 37 9.15 6.42 -0.49
C LEU A 37 10.03 5.19 -0.21
N PHE A 38 9.41 4.02 -0.11
CA PHE A 38 10.07 2.72 0.00
C PHE A 38 9.51 1.81 -1.09
N ASP A 39 10.37 1.30 -1.96
CA ASP A 39 9.95 0.49 -3.11
C ASP A 39 11.09 -0.46 -3.51
N SER A 40 10.87 -1.27 -4.54
CA SER A 40 11.83 -2.14 -5.21
C SER A 40 13.22 -1.50 -5.40
N TRP A 41 13.32 -0.21 -5.76
CA TRP A 41 14.61 0.47 -5.95
C TRP A 41 15.45 0.57 -4.66
N SER A 42 14.79 0.49 -3.50
CA SER A 42 15.40 0.56 -2.18
C SER A 42 16.10 -0.73 -1.78
N PHE A 43 15.94 -1.83 -2.51
CA PHE A 43 16.70 -3.08 -2.29
C PHE A 43 17.96 -3.11 -3.14
N SER A 44 19.09 -3.60 -2.61
CA SER A 44 20.34 -3.64 -3.40
C SER A 44 20.33 -4.71 -4.49
N TRP A 45 19.58 -5.79 -4.27
CA TRP A 45 19.52 -6.96 -5.14
C TRP A 45 18.41 -6.88 -6.19
N ALA A 46 17.48 -5.94 -6.06
CA ALA A 46 16.42 -5.74 -7.04
C ALA A 46 16.96 -5.07 -8.31
N THR A 47 16.52 -5.55 -9.47
CA THR A 47 16.95 -4.98 -10.75
C THR A 47 16.20 -3.66 -10.99
N THR A 48 16.86 -2.54 -10.68
CA THR A 48 16.36 -1.21 -11.04
C THR A 48 17.10 -0.70 -12.28
N PHE A 49 16.38 -0.23 -13.30
CA PHE A 49 17.05 0.38 -14.44
C PHE A 49 17.72 1.70 -14.00
N LYS A 50 18.91 2.01 -14.54
CA LYS A 50 19.61 3.28 -14.24
C LYS A 50 18.76 4.52 -14.49
N ARG A 51 17.81 4.44 -15.43
CA ARG A 51 16.86 5.51 -15.74
C ARG A 51 15.90 5.76 -14.57
N ASP A 52 15.45 4.70 -13.90
CA ASP A 52 14.50 4.77 -12.79
C ASP A 52 15.20 5.33 -11.55
N LEU A 53 16.45 4.92 -11.28
CA LEU A 53 17.25 5.52 -10.19
C LEU A 53 17.53 7.01 -10.41
N LYS A 54 17.70 7.45 -11.66
CA LYS A 54 17.85 8.89 -11.95
C LYS A 54 16.57 9.64 -11.60
N LYS A 55 15.40 9.08 -11.92
CA LYS A 55 14.09 9.65 -11.59
C LYS A 55 13.87 9.67 -10.07
N VAL A 56 14.13 8.58 -9.36
CA VAL A 56 14.04 8.50 -7.89
C VAL A 56 14.88 9.58 -7.22
N LYS A 57 16.14 9.76 -7.63
CA LYS A 57 17.02 10.81 -7.08
C LYS A 57 16.48 12.21 -7.30
N GLN A 58 15.86 12.46 -8.46
CA GLN A 58 15.24 13.74 -8.79
C GLN A 58 13.96 13.97 -7.99
N ASP A 59 13.06 13.00 -7.97
CA ASP A 59 11.74 13.11 -7.35
C ASP A 59 11.85 13.23 -5.82
N TYR A 60 12.79 12.52 -5.20
CA TYR A 60 12.97 12.51 -3.74
C TYR A 60 14.11 13.40 -3.24
N LEU A 61 14.80 14.10 -4.14
CA LEU A 61 15.90 15.02 -3.82
C LEU A 61 17.01 14.34 -3.00
N ILE A 62 17.38 13.12 -3.37
CA ILE A 62 18.44 12.33 -2.74
C ILE A 62 19.58 12.05 -3.73
N ASP A 63 20.77 11.81 -3.20
CA ASP A 63 21.96 11.51 -4.00
C ASP A 63 22.32 10.01 -3.98
N GLU A 64 23.45 9.67 -4.61
CA GLU A 64 23.93 8.29 -4.68
C GLU A 64 24.34 7.74 -3.31
N GLU A 65 24.85 8.58 -2.41
CA GLU A 65 25.24 8.18 -1.06
C GLU A 65 23.99 7.81 -0.25
N ALA A 66 22.95 8.62 -0.34
CA ALA A 66 21.65 8.32 0.27
C ALA A 66 21.04 7.03 -0.29
N ILE A 67 21.06 6.80 -1.61
CA ILE A 67 20.57 5.54 -2.22
C ILE A 67 21.32 4.33 -1.66
N ASN A 68 22.66 4.40 -1.58
CA ASN A 68 23.46 3.31 -1.04
C ASN A 68 23.18 3.07 0.45
N SER A 69 23.02 4.14 1.23
CA SER A 69 22.65 4.03 2.65
C SER A 69 21.27 3.41 2.83
N ILE A 70 20.29 3.83 2.03
CA ILE A 70 18.93 3.26 2.01
C ILE A 70 19.00 1.76 1.73
N ARG A 71 19.73 1.35 0.69
CA ARG A 71 19.85 -0.07 0.31
C ARG A 71 20.47 -0.93 1.39
N LEU A 72 21.55 -0.45 2.02
CA LEU A 72 22.16 -1.13 3.16
C LEU A 72 21.18 -1.26 4.33
N TRP A 73 20.41 -0.20 4.62
CA TRP A 73 19.43 -0.21 5.69
C TRP A 73 18.28 -1.17 5.38
N VAL A 74 17.72 -1.13 4.17
CA VAL A 74 16.60 -1.96 3.74
C VAL A 74 16.99 -3.43 3.73
N ASP A 75 18.12 -3.80 3.13
CA ASP A 75 18.57 -5.19 3.09
C ASP A 75 18.77 -5.73 4.52
N SER A 76 19.39 -4.95 5.41
CA SER A 76 19.57 -5.33 6.81
C SER A 76 18.25 -5.48 7.58
N ASN A 77 17.21 -4.73 7.21
CA ASN A 77 15.89 -4.79 7.86
C ASN A 77 14.97 -5.83 7.21
N PHE A 78 15.30 -6.28 5.99
CA PHE A 78 14.61 -7.36 5.28
C PHE A 78 15.12 -8.74 5.71
N ASP A 79 16.43 -8.90 5.89
CA ASP A 79 17.06 -10.15 6.33
C ASP A 79 17.21 -10.25 7.86
N GLY A 80 16.92 -9.17 8.59
CA GLY A 80 17.08 -9.08 10.04
C GLY A 80 16.00 -9.82 10.84
N GLU A 81 16.29 -10.07 12.11
CA GLU A 81 15.36 -10.63 13.09
C GLU A 81 15.18 -9.64 14.27
N PRO A 82 13.99 -9.03 14.45
CA PRO A 82 12.79 -9.20 13.63
C PRO A 82 12.91 -8.52 12.26
N LYS A 83 12.19 -9.07 11.27
CA LYS A 83 12.05 -8.49 9.94
C LYS A 83 11.17 -7.24 9.98
N ASN A 84 11.75 -6.10 9.61
CA ASN A 84 11.13 -4.78 9.76
C ASN A 84 10.53 -4.24 8.45
N VAL A 85 10.95 -4.79 7.31
CA VAL A 85 10.43 -4.45 5.97
C VAL A 85 10.17 -5.70 5.15
N GLY A 86 9.23 -5.60 4.22
CA GLY A 86 8.83 -6.63 3.28
C GLY A 86 8.74 -6.08 1.86
N TRP A 87 8.90 -6.98 0.89
CA TRP A 87 8.89 -6.66 -0.52
C TRP A 87 7.49 -6.29 -1.03
N PRO A 88 7.31 -5.31 -1.94
CA PRO A 88 8.31 -4.35 -2.41
C PRO A 88 8.37 -3.08 -1.55
N ASN A 89 7.34 -2.77 -0.78
CA ASN A 89 7.13 -1.43 -0.20
C ASN A 89 6.44 -1.44 1.18
N VAL A 90 6.55 -2.55 1.93
CA VAL A 90 5.82 -2.75 3.19
C VAL A 90 6.74 -2.61 4.40
N PHE A 91 6.40 -1.75 5.35
CA PHE A 91 7.01 -1.79 6.68
C PHE A 91 6.18 -2.69 7.61
N SER A 92 6.83 -3.60 8.33
CA SER A 92 6.17 -4.48 9.30
C SER A 92 5.86 -3.75 10.61
N THR A 93 6.56 -2.64 10.90
CA THR A 93 6.38 -1.84 12.12
C THR A 93 6.35 -0.34 11.84
N ILE A 94 5.59 0.40 12.67
CA ILE A 94 5.56 1.87 12.63
C ILE A 94 6.94 2.45 12.90
N GLN A 95 7.70 1.85 13.83
CA GLN A 95 9.00 2.36 14.23
C GLN A 95 10.01 2.30 13.08
N ALA A 96 9.99 1.22 12.27
CA ALA A 96 10.80 1.11 11.08
C ALA A 96 10.46 2.22 10.07
N ALA A 97 9.17 2.42 9.76
CA ALA A 97 8.72 3.46 8.85
C ALA A 97 9.09 4.88 9.33
N LYS A 98 8.89 5.18 10.62
CA LYS A 98 9.27 6.47 11.22
C LYS A 98 10.78 6.71 11.15
N THR A 99 11.56 5.69 11.44
CA THR A 99 13.03 5.77 11.41
C THR A 99 13.51 6.03 9.99
N TYR A 100 13.00 5.26 9.03
CA TYR A 100 13.29 5.42 7.62
C TYR A 100 12.94 6.83 7.09
N HIS A 101 11.72 7.31 7.38
CA HIS A 101 11.30 8.66 7.04
C HIS A 101 12.22 9.73 7.66
N LYS A 102 12.50 9.63 8.97
CA LYS A 102 13.30 10.62 9.69
C LYS A 102 14.71 10.74 9.12
N VAL A 103 15.35 9.60 8.82
CA VAL A 103 16.73 9.55 8.35
C VAL A 103 16.85 10.00 6.89
N TYR A 104 15.94 9.58 6.01
CA TYR A 104 16.13 9.73 4.56
C TYR A 104 15.21 10.75 3.89
N PHE A 105 14.05 11.07 4.49
CA PHE A 105 12.98 11.81 3.81
C PHE A 105 12.32 12.91 4.64
N SER A 106 12.91 13.30 5.77
CA SER A 106 12.35 14.35 6.65
C SER A 106 12.28 15.73 6.00
N HIS A 107 13.00 15.95 4.89
CA HIS A 107 12.93 17.17 4.08
C HIS A 107 11.75 17.21 3.11
N LEU A 108 11.13 16.06 2.83
CA LEU A 108 9.98 15.99 1.93
C LEU A 108 8.69 16.46 2.63
N ARG A 109 7.73 16.89 1.82
CA ARG A 109 6.41 17.35 2.26
C ARG A 109 5.33 16.42 1.75
N ASP A 110 4.12 16.58 2.29
CA ASP A 110 2.94 15.80 1.92
C ASP A 110 3.14 14.29 2.12
N ILE A 111 3.91 13.91 3.16
CA ILE A 111 4.16 12.52 3.51
C ILE A 111 3.11 12.03 4.50
N LYS A 112 2.56 10.85 4.23
CA LYS A 112 1.65 10.12 5.11
C LYS A 112 2.17 8.71 5.35
N LEU A 113 2.03 8.25 6.59
CA LEU A 113 2.22 6.85 6.93
C LEU A 113 0.85 6.22 7.13
N PHE A 114 0.50 5.31 6.24
CA PHE A 114 -0.74 4.57 6.31
C PHE A 114 -0.52 3.18 6.90
N ALA A 115 -1.58 2.62 7.46
CA ALA A 115 -1.69 1.23 7.85
C ALA A 115 -2.87 0.62 7.09
N LEU A 116 -2.65 -0.52 6.44
CA LEU A 116 -3.73 -1.30 5.83
C LEU A 116 -4.17 -2.39 6.79
N TYR A 117 -5.47 -2.50 6.98
CA TYR A 117 -6.10 -3.48 7.85
C TYR A 117 -7.11 -4.32 7.08
N PHE A 118 -6.97 -5.63 7.17
CA PHE A 118 -7.81 -6.61 6.49
C PHE A 118 -8.72 -7.26 7.53
N ASN A 119 -9.98 -7.47 7.20
CA ASN A 119 -10.82 -8.30 8.06
C ASN A 119 -10.33 -9.78 8.01
N GLU A 120 -10.90 -10.64 8.84
CA GLU A 120 -10.47 -12.04 8.93
C GLU A 120 -10.59 -12.84 7.62
N SER A 121 -11.67 -12.63 6.85
CA SER A 121 -11.87 -13.33 5.57
C SER A 121 -10.92 -12.80 4.50
N GLU A 122 -10.79 -11.48 4.36
CA GLU A 122 -9.89 -10.84 3.39
C GLU A 122 -8.43 -11.22 3.67
N ALA A 123 -8.01 -11.18 4.94
CA ALA A 123 -6.66 -11.58 5.33
C ALA A 123 -6.38 -13.06 4.99
N THR A 124 -7.36 -13.94 5.19
CA THR A 124 -7.20 -15.36 4.89
C THR A 124 -7.17 -15.62 3.40
N ALA A 125 -8.05 -14.98 2.64
CA ALA A 125 -8.08 -15.06 1.18
C ALA A 125 -6.76 -14.60 0.57
N LEU A 126 -6.24 -13.45 1.01
CA LEU A 126 -4.98 -12.91 0.50
C LEU A 126 -3.78 -13.82 0.81
N ILE A 127 -3.71 -14.36 2.03
CA ILE A 127 -2.61 -15.28 2.41
C ILE A 127 -2.63 -16.55 1.54
N GLU A 128 -3.82 -17.09 1.25
CA GLU A 128 -3.95 -18.31 0.44
C GLU A 128 -3.63 -18.05 -1.03
N GLU A 129 -4.16 -16.96 -1.59
CA GLU A 129 -3.98 -16.57 -2.99
C GLU A 129 -2.49 -16.36 -3.35
N PHE A 130 -1.76 -15.68 -2.46
CA PHE A 130 -0.35 -15.33 -2.70
C PHE A 130 0.64 -16.24 -1.99
N LYS A 131 0.19 -17.45 -1.61
CA LYS A 131 1.08 -18.45 -1.05
C LYS A 131 2.10 -18.91 -2.10
N PRO A 132 3.41 -18.97 -1.79
CA PRO A 132 4.40 -19.51 -2.70
C PRO A 132 4.04 -20.92 -3.19
N THR A 133 4.00 -21.13 -4.51
CA THR A 133 3.58 -22.39 -5.13
C THR A 133 4.74 -23.22 -5.68
N PHE A 134 5.94 -22.64 -5.78
CA PHE A 134 7.15 -23.34 -6.24
C PHE A 134 8.40 -22.96 -5.43
N GLU A 135 9.38 -23.86 -5.44
CA GLU A 135 10.67 -23.66 -4.78
C GLU A 135 11.35 -22.41 -5.37
N ASN A 136 11.69 -21.45 -4.50
CA ASN A 136 12.28 -20.14 -4.82
C ASN A 136 11.31 -18.99 -5.18
N GLN A 137 9.99 -19.18 -5.07
CA GLN A 137 9.07 -18.03 -5.08
C GLN A 137 9.17 -17.27 -3.75
N GLY A 138 9.59 -16.01 -3.79
CA GLY A 138 9.62 -15.13 -2.62
C GLY A 138 8.21 -14.80 -2.12
N LEU A 139 8.08 -14.55 -0.82
CA LEU A 139 6.83 -14.08 -0.21
C LEU A 139 6.73 -12.55 -0.34
N ILE A 140 5.60 -12.04 -0.80
CA ILE A 140 5.35 -10.59 -0.78
C ILE A 140 5.16 -10.12 0.67
N GLY A 141 5.65 -8.92 0.98
CA GLY A 141 5.70 -8.34 2.33
C GLY A 141 4.34 -8.14 2.97
N LEU A 142 3.30 -7.89 2.17
CA LEU A 142 1.92 -7.81 2.62
C LEU A 142 1.44 -9.15 3.23
N VAL A 143 1.72 -10.27 2.54
CA VAL A 143 1.39 -11.62 3.04
C VAL A 143 2.23 -11.96 4.26
N ASP A 144 3.53 -11.67 4.21
CA ASP A 144 4.47 -11.90 5.32
C ASP A 144 3.99 -11.21 6.61
N THR A 145 3.51 -9.98 6.50
CA THR A 145 2.95 -9.24 7.63
C THR A 145 1.63 -9.86 8.11
N LEU A 146 0.69 -10.17 7.19
CA LEU A 146 -0.62 -10.73 7.53
C LEU A 146 -0.52 -12.10 8.21
N GLN A 147 0.47 -12.92 7.87
CA GLN A 147 0.68 -14.23 8.49
C GLN A 147 0.92 -14.15 10.01
N ASN A 148 1.45 -13.02 10.49
CA ASN A 148 1.63 -12.78 11.92
C ASN A 148 0.31 -12.50 12.66
N ARG A 149 -0.80 -12.27 11.94
CA ARG A 149 -2.14 -12.03 12.48
C ARG A 149 -2.14 -10.96 13.59
N ILE A 150 -1.37 -9.89 13.39
CA ILE A 150 -1.31 -8.75 14.32
C ILE A 150 -2.66 -8.03 14.28
N VAL A 151 -3.38 -8.08 15.41
CA VAL A 151 -4.71 -7.46 15.52
C VAL A 151 -4.59 -5.93 15.56
N GLU A 152 -5.56 -5.25 14.94
CA GLU A 152 -5.71 -3.79 14.99
C GLU A 152 -5.62 -3.25 16.44
N ASP A 153 -4.57 -2.50 16.73
CA ASP A 153 -4.31 -1.89 18.04
C ASP A 153 -4.91 -0.47 18.11
N GLN A 154 -5.93 -0.32 18.95
CA GLN A 154 -6.63 0.96 19.15
C GLN A 154 -5.83 1.98 19.97
N SER A 155 -4.71 1.58 20.59
CA SER A 155 -3.84 2.49 21.35
C SER A 155 -2.90 3.31 20.46
N ILE A 156 -2.70 2.88 19.21
CA ILE A 156 -1.89 3.60 18.23
C ILE A 156 -2.66 4.83 17.77
N ASN A 157 -2.03 6.00 17.83
CA ASN A 157 -2.63 7.27 17.41
C ASN A 157 -2.80 7.38 15.89
N GLN A 158 -3.82 6.71 15.37
CA GLN A 158 -4.20 6.68 13.97
C GLN A 158 -5.67 7.08 13.81
N GLN A 159 -5.96 7.75 12.71
CA GLN A 159 -7.32 8.02 12.27
C GLN A 159 -7.72 7.07 11.15
N ILE A 160 -8.99 6.64 11.15
CA ILE A 160 -9.57 5.96 9.99
C ILE A 160 -9.70 6.98 8.87
N VAL A 161 -9.15 6.64 7.72
CA VAL A 161 -9.22 7.45 6.50
C VAL A 161 -10.38 6.97 5.62
N GLY A 162 -10.71 5.68 5.68
CA GLY A 162 -11.81 5.09 4.93
C GLY A 162 -11.50 3.65 4.56
N TYR A 163 -12.21 3.17 3.53
CA TYR A 163 -12.05 1.84 2.97
C TYR A 163 -11.66 1.95 1.49
N ASP A 164 -10.71 1.10 1.09
CA ASP A 164 -10.22 1.02 -0.29
C ASP A 164 -10.51 -0.40 -0.82
N LEU A 165 -10.69 -0.49 -2.13
CA LEU A 165 -10.75 -1.76 -2.87
C LEU A 165 -9.43 -1.84 -3.63
N ILE A 166 -8.58 -2.81 -3.27
CA ILE A 166 -7.23 -2.92 -3.82
C ILE A 166 -7.06 -4.20 -4.63
N GLY A 167 -6.53 -4.09 -5.84
CA GLY A 167 -6.23 -5.20 -6.72
C GLY A 167 -4.76 -5.56 -6.60
N VAL A 168 -4.43 -6.72 -6.02
CA VAL A 168 -3.05 -7.05 -5.65
C VAL A 168 -2.36 -7.82 -6.78
N GLU A 169 -1.20 -7.32 -7.20
CA GLU A 169 -0.36 -7.97 -8.20
C GLU A 169 0.51 -9.06 -7.58
N ILE A 170 0.92 -10.05 -8.38
CA ILE A 170 1.84 -11.12 -7.93
C ILE A 170 3.18 -10.56 -7.40
N GLY A 171 3.57 -9.36 -7.84
CA GLY A 171 4.76 -8.65 -7.37
C GLY A 171 4.61 -7.99 -6.00
N GLY A 172 3.38 -7.88 -5.47
CA GLY A 172 3.05 -7.29 -4.17
C GLY A 172 2.63 -5.83 -4.21
N ASP A 173 2.83 -5.13 -5.33
CA ASP A 173 2.18 -3.84 -5.58
C ASP A 173 0.68 -4.04 -5.80
N PHE A 174 -0.10 -2.96 -5.71
CA PHE A 174 -1.54 -3.04 -5.91
C PHE A 174 -2.14 -1.78 -6.52
N HIS A 175 -3.19 -2.01 -7.27
CA HIS A 175 -4.09 -0.99 -7.79
C HIS A 175 -5.07 -0.56 -6.70
N THR A 176 -5.60 0.65 -6.83
CA THR A 176 -6.80 1.12 -6.12
C THR A 176 -7.94 1.19 -7.12
N PHE A 177 -9.20 1.20 -6.66
CA PHE A 177 -10.35 1.36 -7.55
C PHE A 177 -10.30 2.65 -8.41
N HIS A 178 -9.56 3.67 -7.97
CA HIS A 178 -9.30 4.90 -8.73
C HIS A 178 -8.51 4.69 -10.03
N CYS A 179 -7.88 3.52 -10.22
CA CYS A 179 -7.22 3.19 -11.49
C CYS A 179 -8.23 3.00 -12.64
N HIS A 180 -9.52 2.81 -12.34
CA HIS A 180 -10.57 2.58 -13.33
C HIS A 180 -11.44 3.79 -13.59
N THR A 181 -11.82 3.96 -14.84
CA THR A 181 -12.81 4.99 -15.25
C THR A 181 -14.26 4.63 -14.88
N ASN A 182 -14.50 3.45 -14.29
CA ASN A 182 -15.84 2.94 -13.96
C ASN A 182 -16.25 3.20 -12.50
N GLU A 183 -15.51 4.04 -11.78
CA GLU A 183 -15.79 4.46 -10.39
C GLU A 183 -17.25 4.92 -10.19
N VAL A 184 -17.78 5.69 -11.15
CA VAL A 184 -19.15 6.23 -11.13
C VAL A 184 -20.19 5.12 -11.19
N ASP A 185 -19.92 4.06 -11.95
CA ASP A 185 -20.83 2.93 -12.10
C ASP A 185 -20.85 2.08 -10.82
N LEU A 186 -19.69 1.83 -10.19
CA LEU A 186 -19.61 1.15 -8.89
C LEU A 186 -20.36 1.91 -7.80
N ILE A 187 -20.09 3.22 -7.68
CA ILE A 187 -20.71 4.10 -6.68
C ILE A 187 -22.23 4.09 -6.85
N THR A 188 -22.72 4.23 -8.08
CA THR A 188 -24.16 4.31 -8.38
C THR A 188 -24.84 2.94 -8.18
N MET A 189 -24.22 1.86 -8.66
CA MET A 189 -24.78 0.51 -8.61
C MET A 189 -24.94 0.00 -7.19
N PHE A 190 -23.92 0.23 -6.35
CA PHE A 190 -23.87 -0.29 -4.98
C PHE A 190 -24.21 0.76 -3.91
N LYS A 191 -24.56 1.99 -4.33
CA LYS A 191 -24.89 3.12 -3.44
C LYS A 191 -23.79 3.36 -2.41
N LEU A 192 -22.55 3.40 -2.90
CA LEU A 192 -21.38 3.68 -2.06
C LEU A 192 -21.26 5.19 -1.86
N GLU A 193 -20.67 5.59 -0.75
CA GLU A 193 -20.38 6.99 -0.44
C GLU A 193 -18.87 7.16 -0.31
N MET A 194 -18.31 8.14 -1.02
CA MET A 194 -16.92 8.55 -0.85
C MET A 194 -16.83 9.67 0.19
N ASN A 195 -15.77 9.62 0.99
CA ASN A 195 -15.48 10.62 2.00
C ASN A 195 -14.52 11.70 1.50
N GLU A 196 -14.17 12.64 2.38
CA GLU A 196 -13.29 13.77 2.05
C GLU A 196 -11.84 13.38 1.68
N TYR A 197 -11.44 12.14 1.95
CA TYR A 197 -10.12 11.60 1.64
C TYR A 197 -10.08 10.83 0.31
N GLY A 198 -11.20 10.77 -0.42
CA GLY A 198 -11.35 10.03 -1.66
C GLY A 198 -11.44 8.51 -1.46
N LEU A 199 -11.74 8.04 -0.25
CA LEU A 199 -11.98 6.61 0.03
C LEU A 199 -13.45 6.38 0.38
N PHE A 200 -13.88 5.12 0.39
CA PHE A 200 -15.25 4.80 0.77
C PHE A 200 -15.47 4.93 2.28
N GLU A 201 -16.67 5.41 2.66
CA GLU A 201 -17.19 5.23 4.01
C GLU A 201 -17.50 3.75 4.29
N GLU A 202 -17.59 3.37 5.57
CA GLU A 202 -18.01 2.02 5.93
C GLU A 202 -19.43 1.75 5.42
N ASN A 203 -19.58 0.75 4.55
CA ASN A 203 -20.85 0.42 3.92
C ASN A 203 -20.99 -1.09 3.75
N GLU A 204 -22.17 -1.63 4.09
CA GLU A 204 -22.47 -3.06 3.97
C GLU A 204 -22.41 -3.59 2.53
N ASN A 205 -22.55 -2.71 1.53
CA ASN A 205 -22.49 -3.05 0.12
C ASN A 205 -21.07 -3.09 -0.46
N LEU A 206 -20.03 -2.72 0.30
CA LEU A 206 -18.65 -2.81 -0.17
C LEU A 206 -18.25 -4.24 -0.55
N SER A 207 -18.77 -5.25 0.17
CA SER A 207 -18.55 -6.65 -0.21
C SER A 207 -19.23 -7.03 -1.53
N ASN A 208 -20.38 -6.42 -1.85
CA ASN A 208 -21.04 -6.65 -3.13
C ASN A 208 -20.27 -6.01 -4.28
N ALA A 209 -19.74 -4.80 -4.07
CA ALA A 209 -18.86 -4.13 -5.02
C ALA A 209 -17.56 -4.92 -5.24
N LEU A 210 -16.96 -5.43 -4.17
CA LEU A 210 -15.78 -6.30 -4.23
C LEU A 210 -16.04 -7.56 -5.08
N ASN A 211 -17.17 -8.24 -4.85
CA ASN A 211 -17.54 -9.42 -5.63
C ASN A 211 -17.73 -9.08 -7.12
N TYR A 212 -18.30 -7.91 -7.42
CA TYR A 212 -18.46 -7.44 -8.78
C TYR A 212 -17.12 -7.15 -9.47
N MET A 213 -16.15 -6.58 -8.75
CA MET A 213 -14.80 -6.32 -9.27
C MET A 213 -13.99 -7.61 -9.50
N ASN A 214 -14.21 -8.64 -8.67
CA ASN A 214 -13.58 -9.95 -8.80
C ASN A 214 -14.21 -10.86 -9.87
N ASP A 215 -15.29 -10.42 -10.51
CA ASP A 215 -15.89 -11.13 -11.64
C ASP A 215 -15.24 -10.64 -12.95
N GLU A 216 -14.50 -11.54 -13.59
CA GLU A 216 -13.70 -11.28 -14.80
C GLU A 216 -14.54 -10.71 -15.96
N ASP A 217 -15.85 -10.97 -15.98
CA ASP A 217 -16.76 -10.47 -17.03
C ASP A 217 -17.04 -8.95 -16.91
N ASN A 218 -16.68 -8.32 -15.78
CA ASN A 218 -16.96 -6.90 -15.52
C ASN A 218 -15.81 -5.95 -15.90
N GLY A 219 -14.69 -6.47 -16.42
CA GLY A 219 -13.66 -5.66 -17.09
C GLY A 219 -12.71 -4.87 -16.18
N PHE A 220 -12.55 -5.25 -14.92
CA PHE A 220 -11.47 -4.77 -14.03
C PHE A 220 -10.15 -5.48 -14.35
N GLU A 221 -9.02 -5.05 -13.77
CA GLU A 221 -7.78 -5.82 -13.96
C GLU A 221 -7.97 -7.26 -13.47
N PRO A 222 -7.41 -8.25 -14.18
CA PRO A 222 -7.49 -9.66 -13.83
C PRO A 222 -6.52 -10.00 -12.69
N VAL A 223 -6.71 -9.34 -11.56
CA VAL A 223 -5.99 -9.53 -10.29
C VAL A 223 -7.02 -9.74 -9.18
N PRO A 224 -6.67 -10.47 -8.11
CA PRO A 224 -7.56 -10.61 -6.96
C PRO A 224 -7.71 -9.25 -6.25
N TRP A 225 -8.96 -8.82 -6.12
CA TRP A 225 -9.35 -7.61 -5.39
C TRP A 225 -9.68 -7.94 -3.94
N PHE A 226 -9.36 -7.01 -3.05
CA PHE A 226 -9.62 -7.11 -1.61
C PHE A 226 -10.18 -5.81 -1.04
N LEU A 227 -11.01 -5.94 0.00
CA LEU A 227 -11.50 -4.80 0.78
C LEU A 227 -10.60 -4.53 1.99
N VAL A 228 -10.04 -3.32 2.06
CA VAL A 228 -9.13 -2.92 3.14
C VAL A 228 -9.64 -1.69 3.87
N LYS A 229 -9.43 -1.67 5.19
CA LYS A 229 -9.55 -0.46 6.00
C LYS A 229 -8.22 0.27 5.97
N VAL A 230 -8.25 1.55 5.62
CA VAL A 230 -7.08 2.42 5.59
C VAL A 230 -7.09 3.32 6.83
N LYS A 231 -5.98 3.29 7.57
CA LYS A 231 -5.73 4.25 8.66
C LYS A 231 -4.50 5.09 8.36
N ALA A 232 -4.52 6.37 8.72
CA ALA A 232 -3.36 7.25 8.67
C ALA A 232 -2.86 7.53 10.07
N LEU A 233 -1.54 7.53 10.25
CA LEU A 233 -0.93 8.01 11.47
C LEU A 233 -1.18 9.53 11.61
N CYS A 234 -1.66 9.96 12.78
CA CYS A 234 -1.96 11.37 13.03
C CYS A 234 -0.69 12.25 12.98
N GLU A 235 0.44 11.72 13.48
CA GLU A 235 1.73 12.41 13.52
C GLU A 235 2.88 11.48 13.12
N LEU A 236 3.54 11.82 12.01
CA LEU A 236 4.70 11.07 11.50
C LEU A 236 6.01 11.43 12.23
N ALA A 237 6.09 12.62 12.82
CA ALA A 237 7.25 13.12 13.56
C ALA A 237 7.54 12.32 14.83
#